data_AF-A0A7W0JIS5-F1
#
_entry.id   AF-A0A7W0JIS5-F1
#
_cell.length_a   1.000
_cell.length_b   1.000
_cell.length_c   1.000
_cell.angle_alpha   90.00
_cell.angle_beta   90.00
_cell.angle_gamma   90.00
#
_symmetry.space_group_name_H-M   'P 1'
#
loop_
_entity.id
_entity.type
_entity.pdbx_description
1 polymer ?
#
loop_
_entity_poly.entity_id
_entity_poly.type
_entity_poly.pdbx_seq_one_letter_code
_entity_poly.pdbx_strand_id
1 'polypeptide(L)'
;MAEDVTLPGRVEPHRKDEETPLVPLVGPDRSERARLTSYRFRFGLVYVILAALVGAAVGSFIVLVSRPDLAPEPSWSSWQPEGSRIARVRQIADRIPKAYELPSGEQLAVARGSDLAVRTEAEDIPVETIFVRPDTSRGQAEETDIATYDGGKTISYALCGLGTSAQCAIPETARSDGSFTMLRRHALELSLYTFKYVDDVDSVLVFMPLSTKGEANGSIFFRRVELATELDRPIRQLLPSQVPTVGNLGDAELGDIIRLTEPRIYGYQFDAGPDGKPLLVLAPPAAGG
;
A
#
# COMPACT_ATOMS: atom_id res chain seq x y z
N MET A 1 -61.81 -42.18 -45.75
CA MET A 1 -61.98 -40.78 -45.32
C MET A 1 -61.16 -39.95 -46.33
N ALA A 2 -61.65 -39.51 -47.49
CA ALA A 2 -63.02 -39.16 -47.93
C ALA A 2 -63.69 -38.14 -46.99
N GLU A 3 -64.46 -37.14 -47.44
CA GLU A 3 -64.71 -36.54 -48.79
C GLU A 3 -63.58 -35.55 -49.22
N ASP A 4 -63.43 -34.95 -50.41
CA ASP A 4 -64.05 -34.97 -51.77
C ASP A 4 -65.43 -34.33 -52.07
N VAL A 5 -65.45 -33.05 -52.49
CA VAL A 5 -66.57 -32.43 -53.25
C VAL A 5 -66.05 -31.43 -54.31
N THR A 6 -66.58 -31.52 -55.53
CA THR A 6 -66.16 -30.75 -56.73
C THR A 6 -67.34 -30.01 -57.39
N LEU A 7 -67.27 -28.67 -57.49
CA LEU A 7 -68.01 -27.78 -58.46
C LEU A 7 -69.57 -27.86 -58.41
N PRO A 8 -70.37 -27.13 -59.25
CA PRO A 8 -70.08 -26.11 -60.27
C PRO A 8 -70.84 -24.76 -60.14
N GLY A 9 -70.41 -23.75 -60.91
CA GLY A 9 -70.90 -22.36 -60.90
C GLY A 9 -72.24 -22.06 -61.58
N ARG A 10 -72.55 -20.76 -61.80
CA ARG A 10 -73.66 -20.28 -62.67
C ARG A 10 -73.65 -18.74 -62.90
N VAL A 11 -73.43 -18.34 -64.15
CA VAL A 11 -74.13 -17.27 -64.92
C VAL A 11 -74.18 -15.83 -64.36
N GLU A 12 -73.52 -14.89 -65.06
CA GLU A 12 -73.93 -13.48 -65.14
C GLU A 12 -75.29 -13.35 -65.84
N PRO A 13 -76.11 -12.34 -65.52
CA PRO A 13 -76.25 -11.28 -66.54
C PRO A 13 -76.58 -9.85 -66.03
N HIS A 14 -76.24 -8.89 -66.89
CA HIS A 14 -76.89 -7.59 -67.11
C HIS A 14 -76.98 -6.54 -65.98
N ARG A 15 -76.13 -5.52 -66.16
CA ARG A 15 -76.52 -4.12 -66.47
C ARG A 15 -77.52 -3.43 -65.54
N LYS A 16 -77.02 -2.38 -64.88
CA LYS A 16 -77.65 -1.05 -64.93
C LYS A 16 -76.59 0.05 -64.88
N ASP A 17 -76.63 0.89 -65.90
CA ASP A 17 -75.87 2.13 -65.97
C ASP A 17 -76.59 3.14 -65.04
N GLU A 18 -76.01 3.50 -63.90
CA GLU A 18 -76.59 4.49 -62.97
C GLU A 18 -75.62 5.67 -62.82
N GLU A 19 -75.94 6.77 -63.52
CA GLU A 19 -75.16 8.01 -63.51
C GLU A 19 -75.09 8.59 -62.11
N THR A 20 -73.93 8.43 -61.45
CA THR A 20 -73.67 9.08 -60.18
C THR A 20 -73.44 10.57 -60.42
N PRO A 21 -74.19 11.50 -59.77
CA PRO A 21 -74.00 12.92 -59.96
C PRO A 21 -72.58 13.35 -59.57
N LEU A 22 -71.93 14.14 -60.44
CA LEU A 22 -70.62 14.73 -60.18
C LEU A 22 -70.70 15.74 -59.03
N VAL A 23 -70.49 15.25 -57.80
CA VAL A 23 -70.21 16.10 -56.64
C VAL A 23 -68.88 16.83 -56.92
N PRO A 24 -68.83 18.17 -56.85
CA PRO A 24 -67.58 18.89 -57.00
C PRO A 24 -66.60 18.45 -55.91
N LEU A 25 -65.44 17.94 -56.30
CA LEU A 25 -64.33 17.70 -55.38
C LEU A 25 -63.85 19.04 -54.83
N VAL A 26 -64.39 19.43 -53.68
CA VAL A 26 -63.85 20.50 -52.84
C VAL A 26 -62.46 20.04 -52.42
N GLY A 27 -61.44 20.46 -53.17
CA GLY A 27 -60.05 20.20 -52.83
C GLY A 27 -59.77 20.77 -51.43
N PRO A 28 -59.01 20.06 -50.58
CA PRO A 28 -58.84 20.45 -49.17
C PRO A 28 -58.31 21.87 -49.07
N ASP A 29 -58.92 22.63 -48.16
CA ASP A 29 -58.74 24.07 -48.05
C ASP A 29 -57.25 24.43 -47.90
N ARG A 30 -56.85 25.58 -48.45
CA ARG A 30 -55.47 26.07 -48.34
C ARG A 30 -55.07 26.24 -46.87
N SER A 31 -56.01 26.50 -45.97
CA SER A 31 -55.75 26.57 -44.52
C SER A 31 -55.42 25.21 -43.88
N GLU A 32 -56.02 24.10 -44.33
CA GLU A 32 -55.73 22.75 -43.82
C GLU A 32 -54.33 22.28 -44.22
N ARG A 33 -53.94 22.51 -45.49
CA ARG A 33 -52.59 22.15 -45.97
C ARG A 33 -51.50 22.89 -45.18
N ALA A 34 -51.73 24.16 -44.82
CA ALA A 34 -50.80 24.97 -44.01
C ALA A 34 -50.71 24.50 -42.54
N ARG A 35 -51.80 23.95 -41.98
CA ARG A 35 -51.78 23.32 -40.65
C ARG A 35 -51.00 22.00 -40.67
N LEU A 36 -51.22 21.16 -41.68
CA LEU A 36 -50.53 19.86 -41.80
C LEU A 36 -49.01 19.99 -41.99
N THR A 37 -48.52 20.96 -42.77
CA THR A 37 -47.08 21.22 -42.89
C THR A 37 -46.48 21.73 -41.58
N SER A 38 -47.17 22.62 -40.86
CA SER A 38 -46.71 23.12 -39.54
C SER A 38 -46.59 22.01 -38.49
N TYR A 39 -47.53 21.06 -38.44
CA TYR A 39 -47.42 19.90 -37.55
C TYR A 39 -46.27 18.97 -37.95
N ARG A 40 -46.11 18.65 -39.24
CA ARG A 40 -45.00 17.79 -39.71
C ARG A 40 -43.62 18.38 -39.41
N PHE A 41 -43.45 19.69 -39.52
CA PHE A 41 -42.20 20.36 -39.14
C PHE A 41 -41.91 20.28 -37.63
N ARG A 42 -42.93 20.50 -36.79
CA ARG A 42 -42.80 20.40 -35.32
C ARG A 42 -42.46 18.98 -34.86
N PHE A 43 -43.15 17.97 -35.38
CA PHE A 43 -42.84 16.57 -35.08
C PHE A 43 -41.45 16.16 -35.58
N GLY A 44 -41.05 16.59 -36.79
CA GLY A 44 -39.70 16.37 -37.32
C GLY A 44 -38.60 16.92 -36.40
N LEU A 45 -38.77 18.14 -35.90
CA LEU A 45 -37.83 18.76 -34.96
C LEU A 45 -37.72 17.96 -33.64
N VAL A 46 -38.85 17.50 -33.09
CA VAL A 46 -38.87 16.67 -31.88
C VAL A 46 -38.13 15.35 -32.09
N TYR A 47 -38.33 14.67 -33.23
CA TYR A 47 -37.61 13.42 -33.53
C TYR A 47 -36.10 13.63 -33.71
N VAL A 48 -35.67 14.75 -34.31
CA VAL A 48 -34.24 15.10 -34.43
C VAL A 48 -33.62 15.34 -33.05
N ILE A 49 -34.30 16.07 -32.15
CA ILE A 49 -33.84 16.29 -30.77
C ILE A 49 -33.76 14.97 -30.00
N LEU A 50 -34.78 14.11 -30.13
CA LEU A 50 -34.80 12.80 -29.49
C LEU A 50 -33.65 11.91 -29.98
N ALA A 51 -33.42 11.86 -31.30
CA ALA A 51 -32.31 11.11 -31.89
C ALA A 51 -30.93 11.63 -31.43
N ALA A 52 -30.77 12.95 -31.31
CA ALA A 52 -29.55 13.55 -30.78
C ALA A 52 -29.32 13.20 -29.29
N LEU A 53 -30.38 13.22 -28.46
CA LEU A 53 -30.30 12.82 -27.05
C LEU A 53 -29.95 11.33 -26.88
N VAL A 54 -30.58 10.45 -27.67
CA VAL A 54 -30.28 9.02 -27.67
C VAL A 54 -28.85 8.77 -28.17
N GLY A 55 -28.42 9.44 -29.25
CA GLY A 55 -27.05 9.36 -29.75
C GLY A 55 -26.00 9.81 -28.73
N ALA A 56 -26.27 10.91 -28.01
CA ALA A 56 -25.40 11.40 -26.94
C ALA A 56 -25.36 10.43 -25.74
N ALA A 57 -26.49 9.86 -25.35
CA ALA A 57 -26.56 8.88 -24.26
C ALA A 57 -25.80 7.58 -24.60
N VAL A 58 -26.03 7.03 -25.79
CA VAL A 58 -25.33 5.82 -26.27
C VAL A 58 -23.83 6.08 -26.46
N GLY A 59 -23.46 7.23 -27.06
CA GLY A 59 -22.06 7.63 -27.21
C GLY A 59 -21.34 7.79 -25.87
N SER A 60 -21.98 8.46 -24.89
CA SER A 60 -21.46 8.59 -23.52
C SER A 60 -21.30 7.24 -22.83
N PHE A 61 -22.29 6.34 -22.97
CA PHE A 61 -22.23 4.99 -22.41
C PHE A 61 -21.09 4.16 -23.01
N ILE A 62 -20.91 4.19 -24.33
CA ILE A 62 -19.79 3.53 -25.01
C ILE A 62 -18.46 4.09 -24.50
N VAL A 63 -18.31 5.42 -24.40
CA VAL A 63 -17.09 6.05 -23.87
C VAL A 63 -16.83 5.67 -22.40
N LEU A 64 -17.86 5.43 -21.59
CA LEU A 64 -17.71 4.98 -20.20
C LEU A 64 -17.32 3.50 -20.09
N VAL A 65 -17.94 2.62 -20.88
CA VAL A 65 -17.66 1.17 -20.88
C VAL A 65 -16.34 0.83 -21.60
N SER A 66 -15.94 1.65 -22.58
CA SER A 66 -14.65 1.53 -23.30
C SER A 66 -13.51 2.33 -22.66
N ARG A 67 -13.68 2.83 -21.42
CA ARG A 67 -12.51 3.30 -20.67
C ARG A 67 -11.62 2.08 -20.40
N PRO A 68 -10.33 2.10 -20.76
CA PRO A 68 -9.43 1.10 -20.24
C PRO A 68 -9.46 1.21 -18.71
N ASP A 69 -9.51 0.08 -18.02
CA ASP A 69 -9.38 0.05 -16.56
C ASP A 69 -8.14 0.85 -16.17
N LEU A 70 -8.27 1.66 -15.12
CA LEU A 70 -7.13 2.38 -14.55
C LEU A 70 -6.01 1.37 -14.29
N ALA A 71 -4.80 1.68 -14.78
CA ALA A 71 -3.66 0.78 -14.65
C ALA A 71 -3.57 0.32 -13.19
N PRO A 72 -3.53 -1.01 -12.93
CA PRO A 72 -3.68 -1.54 -11.58
C PRO A 72 -2.64 -0.92 -10.66
N GLU A 73 -3.08 -0.53 -9.45
CA GLU A 73 -2.20 0.19 -8.53
C GLU A 73 -0.89 -0.59 -8.33
N PRO A 74 0.27 0.09 -8.42
CA PRO A 74 1.55 -0.59 -8.34
C PRO A 74 1.68 -1.30 -6.99
N SER A 75 1.96 -2.61 -7.02
CA SER A 75 2.15 -3.39 -5.81
C SER A 75 3.20 -2.73 -4.91
N TRP A 76 2.93 -2.75 -3.60
CA TRP A 76 3.76 -2.04 -2.63
C TRP A 76 5.23 -2.51 -2.67
N SER A 77 5.44 -3.82 -2.78
CA SER A 77 6.71 -4.47 -3.08
C SER A 77 6.52 -5.55 -4.17
N SER A 78 7.62 -6.16 -4.60
CA SER A 78 7.65 -7.32 -5.51
C SER A 78 7.59 -8.68 -4.79
N TRP A 79 7.63 -8.69 -3.47
CA TRP A 79 7.58 -9.88 -2.62
C TRP A 79 6.88 -9.56 -1.30
N GLN A 80 6.15 -10.53 -0.76
CA GLN A 80 5.54 -10.47 0.57
C GLN A 80 5.78 -11.79 1.32
N PRO A 81 5.88 -11.77 2.65
CA PRO A 81 5.95 -12.98 3.48
C PRO A 81 4.55 -13.60 3.69
N GLU A 82 4.51 -14.91 3.95
CA GLU A 82 3.25 -15.66 4.12
C GLU A 82 3.16 -16.40 5.48
N GLY A 83 1.98 -16.92 5.80
CA GLY A 83 1.74 -17.68 7.04
C GLY A 83 1.42 -16.82 8.28
N SER A 84 1.77 -17.32 9.47
CA SER A 84 1.48 -16.70 10.77
C SER A 84 2.35 -15.47 11.06
N ARG A 85 1.94 -14.61 12.02
CA ARG A 85 2.67 -13.39 12.47
C ARG A 85 4.19 -13.63 12.56
N ILE A 86 4.59 -14.60 13.40
CA ILE A 86 6.00 -14.92 13.63
C ILE A 86 6.69 -15.58 12.43
N ALA A 87 5.97 -16.34 11.61
CA ALA A 87 6.51 -16.91 10.38
C ALA A 87 6.82 -15.82 9.35
N ARG A 88 5.98 -14.77 9.27
CA ARG A 88 6.23 -13.61 8.41
C ARG A 88 7.43 -12.79 8.89
N VAL A 89 7.52 -12.52 10.20
CA VAL A 89 8.68 -11.85 10.83
C VAL A 89 9.99 -12.60 10.54
N ARG A 90 10.01 -13.93 10.64
CA ARG A 90 11.18 -14.75 10.29
C ARG A 90 11.53 -14.67 8.80
N GLN A 91 10.55 -14.76 7.90
CA GLN A 91 10.79 -14.59 6.45
C GLN A 91 11.34 -13.20 6.10
N ILE A 92 10.89 -12.15 6.78
CA ILE A 92 11.45 -10.79 6.63
C ILE A 92 12.92 -10.79 7.10
N ALA A 93 13.19 -11.31 8.30
CA ALA A 93 14.55 -11.45 8.85
C ALA A 93 15.47 -12.32 7.98
N ASP A 94 14.95 -13.34 7.29
CA ASP A 94 15.73 -14.24 6.44
C ASP A 94 15.96 -13.67 5.03
N ARG A 95 15.12 -12.75 4.57
CA ARG A 95 15.18 -12.24 3.18
C ARG A 95 15.91 -10.90 3.08
N ILE A 96 15.50 -9.91 3.87
CA ILE A 96 16.00 -8.53 3.73
C ILE A 96 17.52 -8.44 3.90
N PRO A 97 18.18 -9.08 4.90
CA PRO A 97 19.63 -8.99 5.06
C PRO A 97 20.45 -9.49 3.87
N LYS A 98 19.90 -10.41 3.07
CA LYS A 98 20.61 -11.00 1.91
C LYS A 98 20.92 -9.99 0.81
N ALA A 99 20.29 -8.82 0.82
CA ALA A 99 20.60 -7.74 -0.11
C ALA A 99 21.65 -6.75 0.42
N TYR A 100 22.07 -6.86 1.68
CA TYR A 100 22.99 -5.93 2.33
C TYR A 100 24.39 -6.54 2.42
N GLU A 101 25.19 -6.34 1.38
CA GLU A 101 26.55 -6.87 1.27
C GLU A 101 27.63 -5.80 1.48
N LEU A 102 28.74 -6.21 2.11
CA LEU A 102 30.00 -5.49 2.16
C LEU A 102 30.69 -5.55 0.79
N PRO A 103 31.66 -4.66 0.51
CA PRO A 103 32.50 -4.76 -0.70
C PRO A 103 33.27 -6.09 -0.86
N SER A 104 33.38 -6.91 0.20
CA SER A 104 33.93 -8.27 0.17
C SER A 104 32.96 -9.33 -0.39
N GLY A 105 31.67 -9.01 -0.56
CA GLY A 105 30.60 -9.98 -0.87
C GLY A 105 30.05 -10.72 0.36
N GLU A 106 30.51 -10.41 1.56
CA GLU A 106 29.94 -10.91 2.82
C GLU A 106 28.74 -10.05 3.24
N GLN A 107 27.74 -10.62 3.92
CA GLN A 107 26.62 -9.82 4.41
C GLN A 107 27.06 -8.88 5.54
N LEU A 108 26.60 -7.63 5.50
CA LEU A 108 26.87 -6.59 6.49
C LEU A 108 26.41 -7.00 7.90
N ALA A 109 25.23 -7.61 8.00
CA ALA A 109 24.67 -8.21 9.20
C ALA A 109 23.55 -9.17 8.81
N VAL A 110 23.30 -10.20 9.62
CA VAL A 110 22.03 -10.97 9.58
C VAL A 110 21.03 -10.36 10.55
N ALA A 111 19.73 -10.55 10.30
CA ALA A 111 18.68 -10.18 11.23
C ALA A 111 18.10 -11.43 11.92
N ARG A 112 17.73 -11.30 13.20
CA ARG A 112 16.91 -12.29 13.93
C ARG A 112 15.66 -11.59 14.44
N GLY A 113 14.50 -11.98 13.92
CA GLY A 113 13.20 -11.38 14.29
C GLY A 113 12.40 -12.23 15.27
N SER A 114 11.82 -11.60 16.29
CA SER A 114 10.90 -12.20 17.27
C SER A 114 9.91 -11.19 17.83
N ASP A 115 8.92 -11.65 18.59
CA ASP A 115 8.21 -10.80 19.54
C ASP A 115 9.22 -10.20 20.56
N LEU A 116 8.89 -9.07 21.19
CA LEU A 116 9.80 -8.41 22.13
C LEU A 116 9.85 -9.15 23.48
N ALA A 117 11.00 -9.79 23.77
CA ALA A 117 11.23 -10.53 25.00
C ALA A 117 12.70 -10.43 25.46
N VAL A 118 12.92 -10.64 26.76
CA VAL A 118 14.26 -10.81 27.35
C VAL A 118 14.57 -12.29 27.43
N ARG A 119 15.71 -12.69 26.85
CA ARG A 119 16.25 -14.06 26.94
C ARG A 119 16.81 -14.30 28.34
N THR A 120 16.26 -15.26 29.07
CA THR A 120 16.89 -15.80 30.29
C THR A 120 17.52 -17.16 30.02
N GLU A 121 18.17 -17.76 31.02
CA GLU A 121 18.70 -19.14 30.92
C GLU A 121 17.59 -20.19 30.79
N ALA A 122 16.39 -19.90 31.28
CA ALA A 122 15.26 -20.84 31.31
C ALA A 122 14.27 -20.62 30.15
N GLU A 123 13.88 -19.37 29.90
CA GLU A 123 12.85 -19.01 28.91
C GLU A 123 12.94 -17.56 28.40
N ASP A 124 12.12 -17.25 27.39
CA ASP A 124 11.93 -15.89 26.87
C ASP A 124 10.81 -15.20 27.66
N ILE A 125 11.15 -14.19 28.46
CA ILE A 125 10.15 -13.43 29.23
C ILE A 125 9.69 -12.22 28.40
N PRO A 126 8.40 -12.12 28.01
CA PRO A 126 7.90 -11.00 27.23
C PRO A 126 8.11 -9.66 27.94
N VAL A 127 8.46 -8.63 27.18
CA VAL A 127 8.41 -7.25 27.65
C VAL A 127 6.99 -6.74 27.46
N GLU A 128 6.31 -6.36 28.54
CA GLU A 128 4.94 -5.86 28.44
C GLU A 128 4.88 -4.39 28.03
N THR A 129 5.87 -3.59 28.47
CA THR A 129 5.85 -2.13 28.33
C THR A 129 7.21 -1.57 27.91
N ILE A 130 7.19 -0.64 26.96
CA ILE A 130 8.34 0.15 26.52
C ILE A 130 8.13 1.59 26.97
N PHE A 131 9.07 2.13 27.73
CA PHE A 131 9.15 3.54 28.09
C PHE A 131 10.17 4.24 27.19
N VAL A 132 9.77 5.34 26.56
CA VAL A 132 10.67 6.14 25.71
C VAL A 132 10.83 7.50 26.35
N ARG A 133 12.05 7.79 26.82
CA ARG A 133 12.40 9.11 27.35
C ARG A 133 12.46 10.14 26.20
N PRO A 134 12.02 11.38 26.45
CA PRO A 134 12.05 12.44 25.45
C PRO A 134 13.47 12.98 25.21
N ASP A 135 13.70 13.52 24.02
CA ASP A 135 14.90 14.30 23.71
C ASP A 135 14.77 15.73 24.25
N THR A 136 15.28 15.94 25.46
CA THR A 136 15.28 17.24 26.13
C THR A 136 16.37 18.19 25.61
N SER A 137 17.30 17.73 24.75
CA SER A 137 18.48 18.52 24.31
C SER A 137 18.12 19.80 23.55
N ARG A 138 16.95 19.82 22.90
CA ARG A 138 16.43 20.97 22.14
C ARG A 138 15.47 21.87 22.95
N GLY A 139 15.19 21.54 24.21
CA GLY A 139 14.23 22.26 25.05
C GLY A 139 12.78 22.20 24.54
N GLN A 140 12.45 21.19 23.74
CA GLN A 140 11.12 21.00 23.12
C GLN A 140 10.24 19.99 23.87
N ALA A 141 10.79 19.33 24.90
CA ALA A 141 10.12 18.35 25.75
C ALA A 141 10.73 18.39 27.16
N GLU A 142 9.94 18.04 28.17
CA GLU A 142 10.33 17.99 29.57
C GLU A 142 10.74 16.56 29.96
N GLU A 143 11.57 16.37 30.99
CA GLU A 143 12.04 15.03 31.40
C GLU A 143 10.88 14.08 31.79
N THR A 144 9.74 14.65 32.17
CA THR A 144 8.50 13.93 32.51
C THR A 144 7.68 13.46 31.31
N ASP A 145 8.00 13.87 30.07
CA ASP A 145 7.25 13.51 28.86
C ASP A 145 7.61 12.09 28.36
N ILE A 146 7.60 11.12 29.28
CA ILE A 146 7.92 9.71 29.00
C ILE A 146 6.75 9.07 28.25
N ALA A 147 6.97 8.75 26.98
CA ALA A 147 5.99 8.01 26.19
C ALA A 147 6.00 6.52 26.57
N THR A 148 4.83 5.87 26.53
CA THR A 148 4.66 4.46 26.90
C THR A 148 4.01 3.69 25.76
N TYR A 149 4.56 2.53 25.41
CA TYR A 149 4.09 1.67 24.31
C TYR A 149 3.98 0.20 24.71
N ASP A 150 3.05 -0.52 24.06
CA ASP A 150 2.77 -1.94 24.27
C ASP A 150 3.87 -2.82 23.63
N GLY A 151 4.54 -3.63 24.46
CA GLY A 151 5.57 -4.55 24.03
C GLY A 151 5.05 -5.80 23.29
N GLY A 152 3.83 -6.26 23.59
CA GLY A 152 3.16 -7.34 22.85
C GLY A 152 2.80 -6.96 21.41
N LYS A 153 2.57 -5.67 21.17
CA LYS A 153 2.40 -5.06 19.83
C LYS A 153 3.72 -4.60 19.19
N THR A 154 4.86 -5.01 19.76
CA THR A 154 6.20 -4.70 19.25
C THR A 154 6.91 -5.94 18.71
N ILE A 155 7.35 -5.88 17.45
CA ILE A 155 8.31 -6.84 16.90
C ILE A 155 9.73 -6.32 17.14
N SER A 156 10.62 -7.21 17.55
CA SER A 156 12.04 -6.93 17.70
C SER A 156 12.87 -7.62 16.62
N TYR A 157 13.88 -6.92 16.11
CA TYR A 157 14.93 -7.48 15.27
C TYR A 157 16.30 -7.23 15.91
N ALA A 158 17.10 -8.27 16.09
CA ALA A 158 18.52 -8.11 16.41
C ALA A 158 19.35 -8.20 15.12
N LEU A 159 20.02 -7.11 14.75
CA LEU A 159 21.06 -7.14 13.72
C LEU A 159 22.35 -7.69 14.32
N CYS A 160 22.96 -8.68 13.67
CA CYS A 160 24.11 -9.41 14.17
C CYS A 160 25.20 -9.48 13.09
N GLY A 161 26.42 -9.09 13.41
CA GLY A 161 27.56 -9.24 12.50
C GLY A 161 27.90 -10.71 12.22
N LEU A 162 28.28 -11.00 10.98
CA LEU A 162 28.85 -12.30 10.58
C LEU A 162 30.37 -12.27 10.78
N GLY A 163 30.82 -12.57 12.00
CA GLY A 163 32.24 -12.58 12.35
C GLY A 163 32.60 -13.67 13.35
N THR A 164 33.90 -13.93 13.50
CA THR A 164 34.45 -14.85 14.53
C THR A 164 34.43 -14.24 15.95
N SER A 165 34.06 -12.96 16.07
CA SER A 165 33.76 -12.26 17.32
C SER A 165 32.53 -12.86 18.01
N ALA A 166 32.71 -13.44 19.20
CA ALA A 166 31.78 -14.36 19.87
C ALA A 166 30.40 -13.78 20.32
N GLN A 167 30.03 -12.57 19.91
CA GLN A 167 28.97 -11.75 20.53
C GLN A 167 28.14 -10.96 19.50
N CYS A 168 27.90 -11.50 18.30
CA CYS A 168 27.10 -10.84 17.25
C CYS A 168 27.64 -9.45 16.80
N ALA A 169 28.92 -9.17 17.06
CA ALA A 169 29.57 -7.91 16.73
C ALA A 169 30.00 -7.85 15.25
N ILE A 170 29.89 -6.68 14.64
CA ILE A 170 30.49 -6.43 13.31
C ILE A 170 32.02 -6.27 13.44
N PRO A 171 32.82 -6.67 12.42
CA PRO A 171 34.25 -6.39 12.40
C PRO A 171 34.55 -4.89 12.45
N GLU A 172 35.64 -4.47 13.10
CA GLU A 172 36.05 -3.05 13.10
C GLU A 172 36.35 -2.53 11.69
N THR A 173 36.79 -3.39 10.76
CA THR A 173 36.96 -3.05 9.34
C THR A 173 35.64 -2.72 8.63
N ALA A 174 34.51 -3.18 9.16
CA ALA A 174 33.17 -2.82 8.71
C ALA A 174 32.59 -1.62 9.47
N ARG A 175 33.31 -1.02 10.43
CA ARG A 175 32.85 0.13 11.23
C ARG A 175 33.16 1.45 10.52
N SER A 176 32.21 1.92 9.70
CA SER A 176 32.27 3.22 9.00
C SER A 176 30.92 3.92 9.02
N ASP A 177 30.89 5.24 8.79
CA ASP A 177 29.63 6.01 8.67
C ASP A 177 28.73 5.50 7.54
N GLY A 178 29.34 5.06 6.43
CA GLY A 178 28.64 4.38 5.35
C GLY A 178 28.01 3.08 5.82
N SER A 179 28.72 2.26 6.60
CA SER A 179 28.19 1.00 7.14
C SER A 179 27.06 1.23 8.14
N PHE A 180 27.19 2.23 9.03
CA PHE A 180 26.11 2.60 9.95
C PHE A 180 24.88 3.15 9.20
N THR A 181 25.08 3.89 8.12
CA THR A 181 24.01 4.31 7.21
C THR A 181 23.31 3.11 6.57
N MET A 182 24.06 2.09 6.13
CA MET A 182 23.47 0.86 5.61
C MET A 182 22.74 0.04 6.69
N LEU A 183 23.22 0.01 7.94
CA LEU A 183 22.51 -0.60 9.07
C LEU A 183 21.21 0.15 9.41
N ARG A 184 21.21 1.50 9.34
CA ARG A 184 20.00 2.33 9.48
C ARG A 184 18.99 2.03 8.36
N ARG A 185 19.45 1.96 7.11
CA ARG A 185 18.64 1.53 5.95
C ARG A 185 18.06 0.13 6.15
N HIS A 186 18.85 -0.81 6.68
CA HIS A 186 18.42 -2.18 6.96
C HIS A 186 17.31 -2.22 8.03
N ALA A 187 17.51 -1.50 9.14
CA ALA A 187 16.50 -1.35 10.18
C ALA A 187 15.19 -0.76 9.65
N LEU A 188 15.27 0.26 8.79
CA LEU A 188 14.12 0.87 8.13
C LEU A 188 13.39 -0.11 7.20
N GLU A 189 14.11 -0.85 6.35
CA GLU A 189 13.50 -1.82 5.43
C GLU A 189 12.79 -2.96 6.18
N LEU A 190 13.44 -3.55 7.18
CA LEU A 190 12.81 -4.55 8.08
C LEU A 190 11.52 -4.01 8.71
N SER A 191 11.54 -2.76 9.18
CA SER A 191 10.40 -2.13 9.84
C SER A 191 9.25 -1.87 8.87
N LEU A 192 9.54 -1.34 7.68
CA LEU A 192 8.54 -1.09 6.64
C LEU A 192 7.86 -2.39 6.18
N TYR A 193 8.63 -3.46 5.91
CA TYR A 193 8.05 -4.77 5.58
C TYR A 193 7.22 -5.35 6.72
N THR A 194 7.65 -5.16 7.97
CA THR A 194 6.90 -5.61 9.16
C THR A 194 5.58 -4.87 9.28
N PHE A 195 5.58 -3.54 9.18
CA PHE A 195 4.33 -2.79 9.23
C PHE A 195 3.43 -3.09 8.03
N LYS A 196 3.96 -3.34 6.83
CA LYS A 196 3.11 -3.65 5.68
C LYS A 196 2.46 -5.03 5.76
N TYR A 197 3.18 -6.04 6.25
CA TYR A 197 2.79 -7.45 6.11
C TYR A 197 2.60 -8.23 7.40
N VAL A 198 2.88 -7.65 8.57
CA VAL A 198 2.65 -8.29 9.87
C VAL A 198 1.50 -7.58 10.58
N ASP A 199 0.43 -8.34 10.78
CA ASP A 199 -0.80 -7.88 11.43
C ASP A 199 -0.59 -7.66 12.93
N ASP A 200 -1.34 -6.71 13.50
CA ASP A 200 -1.29 -6.31 14.91
C ASP A 200 0.12 -5.96 15.42
N VAL A 201 0.83 -5.12 14.67
CA VAL A 201 2.14 -4.55 15.04
C VAL A 201 2.08 -3.03 14.93
N ASP A 202 2.24 -2.36 16.07
CA ASP A 202 2.23 -0.89 16.16
C ASP A 202 3.64 -0.31 16.25
N SER A 203 4.62 -1.09 16.73
CA SER A 203 6.02 -0.67 16.83
C SER A 203 7.00 -1.75 16.35
N VAL A 204 8.17 -1.31 15.88
CA VAL A 204 9.30 -2.19 15.56
C VAL A 204 10.56 -1.63 16.23
N LEU A 205 11.25 -2.50 16.97
CA LEU A 205 12.53 -2.20 17.61
C LEU A 205 13.65 -2.96 16.91
N VAL A 206 14.68 -2.27 16.44
CA VAL A 206 15.85 -2.89 15.81
C VAL A 206 17.08 -2.63 16.67
N PHE A 207 17.61 -3.68 17.31
CA PHE A 207 18.88 -3.62 18.03
C PHE A 207 20.04 -3.62 17.04
N MET A 208 20.98 -2.70 17.20
CA MET A 208 22.19 -2.64 16.39
C MET A 208 23.19 -3.74 16.80
N PRO A 209 24.09 -4.18 15.89
CA PRO A 209 25.16 -5.10 16.25
C PRO A 209 26.01 -4.52 17.39
N LEU A 210 26.58 -5.38 18.24
CA LEU A 210 27.47 -4.93 19.32
C LEU A 210 28.82 -4.42 18.77
N SER A 211 29.55 -3.63 19.56
CA SER A 211 30.96 -3.33 19.29
C SER A 211 31.80 -4.59 19.47
N THR A 212 33.04 -4.62 18.97
CA THR A 212 33.94 -5.76 19.24
C THR A 212 34.33 -5.91 20.71
N LYS A 213 34.03 -4.92 21.54
CA LYS A 213 34.15 -4.94 23.01
C LYS A 213 32.89 -5.44 23.72
N GLY A 214 31.83 -5.78 22.98
CA GLY A 214 30.54 -6.21 23.52
C GLY A 214 29.60 -5.07 23.93
N GLU A 215 29.93 -3.81 23.62
CA GLU A 215 29.10 -2.65 23.97
C GLU A 215 27.91 -2.50 23.00
N ALA A 216 26.75 -2.09 23.51
CA ALA A 216 25.58 -1.84 22.67
C ALA A 216 25.74 -0.58 21.82
N ASN A 217 25.69 -0.70 20.49
CA ASN A 217 25.68 0.45 19.58
C ASN A 217 24.25 1.05 19.43
N GLY A 218 23.44 0.98 20.48
CA GLY A 218 22.05 1.46 20.52
C GLY A 218 21.05 0.60 19.73
N SER A 219 19.91 1.21 19.44
CA SER A 219 18.75 0.62 18.77
C SER A 219 18.03 1.69 17.94
N ILE A 220 17.14 1.28 17.04
CA ILE A 220 16.20 2.16 16.36
C ILE A 220 14.77 1.70 16.65
N PHE A 221 13.92 2.62 17.11
CA PHE A 221 12.53 2.35 17.44
C PHE A 221 11.59 3.11 16.50
N PHE A 222 10.83 2.38 15.70
CA PHE A 222 9.84 2.93 14.78
C PHE A 222 8.43 2.66 15.29
N ARG A 223 7.51 3.61 15.06
CA ARG A 223 6.07 3.39 15.21
C ARG A 223 5.38 3.43 13.85
N ARG A 224 4.39 2.57 13.64
CA ARG A 224 3.58 2.50 12.41
C ARG A 224 3.03 3.86 12.00
N VAL A 225 2.49 4.61 12.95
CA VAL A 225 1.85 5.92 12.72
C VAL A 225 2.82 6.97 12.16
N GLU A 226 4.12 6.85 12.48
CA GLU A 226 5.15 7.79 12.01
C GLU A 226 5.67 7.46 10.61
N LEU A 227 5.46 6.22 10.15
CA LEU A 227 5.82 5.77 8.80
C LEU A 227 4.58 5.63 7.89
N ALA A 228 3.40 6.09 8.32
CA ALA A 228 2.14 5.92 7.59
C ALA A 228 2.23 6.38 6.11
N THR A 229 2.71 7.61 5.89
CA THR A 229 2.97 8.19 4.55
C THR A 229 3.89 7.33 3.68
N GLU A 230 4.82 6.59 4.29
CA GLU A 230 5.78 5.73 3.62
C GLU A 230 5.21 4.34 3.31
N LEU A 231 4.21 3.90 4.07
CA LEU A 231 3.48 2.65 3.88
C LEU A 231 2.38 2.76 2.82
N ASP A 232 1.90 3.98 2.54
CA ASP A 232 0.88 4.28 1.52
C ASP A 232 1.45 4.30 0.09
N ARG A 233 2.77 4.42 -0.07
CA ARG A 233 3.46 4.42 -1.38
C ARG A 233 4.32 3.16 -1.58
N PRO A 234 4.52 2.69 -2.83
CA PRO A 234 5.37 1.52 -3.09
C PRO A 234 6.80 1.72 -2.56
N ILE A 235 7.33 0.72 -1.85
CA ILE A 235 8.62 0.80 -1.15
C ILE A 235 9.77 1.24 -2.06
N ARG A 236 9.73 0.85 -3.34
CA ARG A 236 10.70 1.25 -4.38
C ARG A 236 10.82 2.76 -4.64
N GLN A 237 9.87 3.57 -4.15
CA GLN A 237 9.94 5.03 -4.20
C GLN A 237 10.75 5.64 -3.04
N LEU A 238 11.03 4.86 -2.00
CA LEU A 238 11.80 5.25 -0.82
C LEU A 238 13.13 4.50 -0.74
N LEU A 239 13.10 3.18 -0.92
CA LEU A 239 14.26 2.28 -0.93
C LEU A 239 14.31 1.55 -2.28
N PRO A 240 15.26 1.89 -3.18
CA PRO A 240 15.46 1.17 -4.43
C PRO A 240 15.65 -0.34 -4.22
N SER A 241 15.08 -1.14 -5.12
CA SER A 241 15.11 -2.61 -5.06
C SER A 241 16.52 -3.21 -5.16
N GLN A 242 17.47 -2.47 -5.74
CA GLN A 242 18.88 -2.79 -5.71
C GLN A 242 19.52 -1.98 -4.59
N VAL A 243 19.97 -2.67 -3.54
CA VAL A 243 20.66 -2.05 -2.41
C VAL A 243 22.03 -1.56 -2.88
N PRO A 244 22.39 -0.28 -2.64
CA PRO A 244 23.72 0.21 -3.00
C PRO A 244 24.82 -0.41 -2.12
N THR A 245 26.05 -0.45 -2.63
CA THR A 245 27.21 -0.85 -1.82
C THR A 245 27.53 0.22 -0.77
N VAL A 246 28.17 -0.20 0.33
CA VAL A 246 28.59 0.69 1.43
C VAL A 246 29.34 1.92 0.87
N GLY A 247 28.82 3.11 1.17
CA GLY A 247 29.40 4.40 0.73
C GLY A 247 28.94 4.91 -0.65
N ASN A 248 28.18 4.13 -1.42
CA ASN A 248 27.67 4.52 -2.75
C ASN A 248 26.15 4.78 -2.76
N LEU A 249 25.62 5.36 -1.68
CA LEU A 249 24.19 5.67 -1.59
C LEU A 249 23.86 6.99 -2.29
N GLY A 250 22.72 7.09 -2.96
CA GLY A 250 22.30 8.32 -3.64
C GLY A 250 21.76 9.38 -2.67
N ASP A 251 22.03 10.66 -2.92
CA ASP A 251 21.72 11.78 -2.01
C ASP A 251 20.26 11.82 -1.52
N ALA A 252 19.30 11.52 -2.41
CA ALA A 252 17.88 11.50 -2.06
C ALA A 252 17.53 10.35 -1.09
N GLU A 253 18.07 9.16 -1.33
CA GLU A 253 17.90 7.99 -0.46
C GLU A 253 18.59 8.22 0.89
N LEU A 254 19.77 8.86 0.88
CA LEU A 254 20.52 9.23 2.07
C LEU A 254 19.73 10.21 2.94
N GLY A 255 19.19 11.26 2.34
CA GLY A 255 18.34 12.24 3.01
C GLY A 255 17.10 11.60 3.63
N ASP A 256 16.45 10.68 2.91
CA ASP A 256 15.28 9.96 3.43
C ASP A 256 15.64 8.99 4.57
N ILE A 257 16.74 8.24 4.48
CA ILE A 257 17.21 7.38 5.60
C ILE A 257 17.54 8.23 6.82
N ILE A 258 18.27 9.34 6.68
CA ILE A 258 18.62 10.21 7.81
C ILE A 258 17.32 10.76 8.45
N ARG A 259 16.44 11.37 7.66
CA ARG A 259 15.13 11.90 8.09
C ARG A 259 14.28 10.86 8.83
N LEU A 260 14.26 9.62 8.34
CA LEU A 260 13.43 8.55 8.90
C LEU A 260 14.08 7.80 10.07
N THR A 261 15.41 7.80 10.20
CA THR A 261 16.10 6.97 11.22
C THR A 261 16.77 7.76 12.33
N GLU A 262 17.33 8.94 12.05
CA GLU A 262 18.11 9.69 13.04
C GLU A 262 17.31 10.12 14.29
N PRO A 263 16.06 10.63 14.18
CA PRO A 263 15.26 10.98 15.36
C PRO A 263 14.79 9.78 16.20
N ARG A 264 15.10 8.55 15.75
CA ARG A 264 14.59 7.28 16.29
C ARG A 264 15.70 6.39 16.86
N ILE A 265 16.92 6.91 16.96
CA ILE A 265 18.04 6.21 17.57
C ILE A 265 17.94 6.35 19.07
N TYR A 266 18.02 5.23 19.80
CA TYR A 266 17.96 5.20 21.25
C TYR A 266 19.01 4.25 21.83
N GLY A 267 19.64 4.65 22.93
CA GLY A 267 20.19 3.70 23.89
C GLY A 267 19.05 2.92 24.54
N TYR A 268 19.30 1.68 24.94
CA TYR A 268 18.29 0.81 25.53
C TYR A 268 18.79 0.17 26.83
N GLN A 269 17.88 -0.02 27.78
CA GLN A 269 18.12 -0.71 29.05
C GLN A 269 16.90 -1.57 29.40
N PHE A 270 17.14 -2.77 29.92
CA PHE A 270 16.09 -3.60 30.51
C PHE A 270 16.12 -3.45 32.02
N ASP A 271 14.98 -3.10 32.61
CA ASP A 271 14.79 -2.94 34.05
C ASP A 271 13.74 -3.93 34.57
N ALA A 272 13.77 -4.24 35.87
CA ALA A 272 12.74 -5.07 36.50
C ALA A 272 11.54 -4.19 36.92
N GLY A 273 10.34 -4.56 36.45
CA GLY A 273 9.10 -3.93 36.85
C GLY A 273 8.67 -4.30 38.28
N PRO A 274 7.69 -3.57 38.86
CA PRO A 274 7.17 -3.86 40.21
C PRO A 274 6.55 -5.26 40.37
N ASP A 275 6.13 -5.87 39.27
CA ASP A 275 5.60 -7.24 39.18
C ASP A 275 6.68 -8.29 38.84
N GLY A 276 7.94 -7.87 38.72
CA GLY A 276 9.08 -8.73 38.37
C GLY A 276 9.27 -8.97 36.87
N LYS A 277 8.41 -8.43 35.99
CA LYS A 277 8.56 -8.59 34.53
C LYS A 277 9.56 -7.58 33.96
N PRO A 278 10.21 -7.89 32.83
CA PRO A 278 11.12 -6.95 32.18
C PRO A 278 10.36 -5.78 31.57
N LEU A 279 10.84 -4.57 31.88
CA LEU A 279 10.47 -3.32 31.24
C LEU A 279 11.62 -2.90 30.32
N LEU A 280 11.30 -2.31 29.17
CA LEU A 280 12.30 -1.73 28.28
C LEU A 280 12.28 -0.21 28.41
N VAL A 281 13.42 0.39 28.72
CA VAL A 281 13.63 1.84 28.71
C VAL A 281 14.49 2.20 27.51
N LEU A 282 13.96 3.06 26.65
CA LEU A 282 14.67 3.70 25.55
C LEU A 282 15.00 5.14 25.95
N ALA A 283 16.24 5.54 25.74
CA ALA A 283 16.73 6.89 26.01
C ALA A 283 17.43 7.46 24.77
N PRO A 284 17.28 8.76 24.45
CA PRO A 284 18.07 9.39 23.39
C PRO A 284 19.57 9.17 23.63
N PRO A 285 20.39 9.06 22.57
CA PRO A 285 21.85 9.03 22.74
C PRO A 285 22.31 10.28 23.49
N ALA A 286 23.26 10.12 24.41
CA ALA A 286 23.84 11.25 25.13
C ALA A 286 24.39 12.28 24.13
N ALA A 287 24.07 13.56 24.35
CA ALA A 287 24.47 14.64 23.47
C ALA A 287 25.98 14.90 23.56
N GLY A 288 26.76 14.17 22.74
CA GLY A 288 28.19 14.37 22.55
C GLY A 288 29.06 13.24 23.10
N GLY A 289 29.75 12.57 22.19
CA GLY A 289 30.97 11.79 22.38
C GLY A 289 31.84 11.94 21.15
#